data_AF-A9L6S1-F1
#
_entry.id   AF-A9L6S1-F1
#
_cell.length_a   1.000
_cell.length_b   1.000
_cell.length_c   1.000
_cell.angle_alpha   90.00
_cell.angle_beta   90.00
_cell.angle_gamma   90.00
#
_symmetry.space_group_name_H-M   'P 1'
#
loop_
_entity.id
_entity.type
_entity.pdbx_description
1 polymer ?
#
loop_
_entity_poly.entity_id
_entity_poly.type
_entity_poly.pdbx_seq_one_letter_code
_entity_poly.pdbx_strand_id
1 'polypeptide(L)'
;MLTIPLLPTMAFAAQPWIENESATYSKEGIVINAEVLRKTPAPTPATLPKRQKVEDDTLFNDTQAVTEEPKLAITEPVAVTEPAVITHNLFIYPDESYFDAINRWLKNAGYQNVAWSIDDHTAEELKKNPAGIVSFAGSVRTVLPTLSKQLGVPFYLSETSNLAAIHQWHNREVQIVMVRGSSMKVAIEQLASDYGWNWSDETTTNKSWLAKNDYPFSGSYPLVTPKNDIAKALRVVLEGYPISAKLLTGTQSLFIVDTQ
;
A
#
# COMPACT_ATOMS: atom_id res chain seq x y z
N MET A 1 6.93 -57.17 23.96
CA MET A 1 6.34 -56.03 24.69
C MET A 1 6.74 -54.77 23.92
N LEU A 2 5.79 -54.13 23.24
CA LEU A 2 6.03 -52.91 22.45
C LEU A 2 5.62 -51.70 23.29
N THR A 3 6.57 -50.82 23.56
CA THR A 3 6.37 -49.59 24.35
C THR A 3 6.02 -48.44 23.41
N ILE A 4 4.82 -47.87 23.54
CA ILE A 4 4.35 -46.71 22.77
C ILE A 4 4.77 -45.44 23.52
N PRO A 5 5.49 -44.50 22.89
CA PRO A 5 5.84 -43.23 23.53
C PRO A 5 4.64 -42.28 23.55
N LEU A 6 4.43 -41.64 24.70
CA LEU A 6 3.43 -40.59 24.93
C LEU A 6 3.88 -39.29 24.25
N LEU A 7 3.05 -38.73 23.38
CA LEU A 7 3.29 -37.40 22.79
C LEU A 7 2.89 -36.29 23.79
N PRO A 8 3.69 -35.22 23.92
CA PRO A 8 3.37 -34.10 24.80
C PRO A 8 2.26 -33.23 24.21
N THR A 9 1.29 -32.88 25.05
CA THR A 9 0.25 -31.90 24.77
C THR A 9 0.86 -30.49 24.75
N MET A 10 0.88 -29.85 23.59
CA MET A 10 1.25 -28.44 23.48
C MET A 10 0.07 -27.57 23.96
N ALA A 11 0.29 -26.82 25.03
CA ALA A 11 -0.63 -25.77 25.46
C ALA A 11 -0.47 -24.55 24.55
N PHE A 12 -1.49 -24.20 23.78
CA PHE A 12 -1.55 -22.93 23.06
C PHE A 12 -1.79 -21.80 24.08
N ALA A 13 -0.76 -20.98 24.31
CA ALA A 13 -0.94 -19.72 25.01
C ALA A 13 -1.80 -18.79 24.14
N ALA A 14 -2.90 -18.28 24.70
CA ALA A 14 -3.74 -17.29 24.03
C ALA A 14 -2.90 -16.05 23.72
N GLN A 15 -2.88 -15.64 22.45
CA GLN A 15 -2.21 -14.40 22.06
C GLN A 15 -2.96 -13.20 22.67
N PRO A 16 -2.25 -12.20 23.23
CA PRO A 16 -2.87 -11.01 23.78
C PRO A 16 -3.53 -10.20 22.65
N TRP A 17 -4.81 -9.85 22.82
CA TRP A 17 -5.47 -8.88 21.96
C TRP A 17 -5.08 -7.45 22.35
N ILE A 18 -4.91 -6.57 21.36
CA ILE A 18 -4.51 -5.17 21.55
C ILE A 18 -5.79 -4.34 21.46
N GLU A 19 -6.23 -3.76 22.58
CA GLU A 19 -7.51 -3.05 22.61
C GLU A 19 -7.45 -1.59 22.19
N ASN A 20 -6.36 -0.84 22.45
CA ASN A 20 -6.25 0.57 22.06
C ASN A 20 -4.79 1.05 22.06
N GLU A 21 -4.30 1.55 20.92
CA GLU A 21 -3.04 2.28 20.81
C GLU A 21 -3.34 3.78 20.72
N SER A 22 -2.86 4.58 21.68
CA SER A 22 -2.91 6.04 21.60
C SER A 22 -1.51 6.59 21.32
N ALA A 23 -1.36 7.31 20.22
CA ALA A 23 -0.16 8.05 19.87
C ALA A 23 -0.42 9.57 19.98
N THR A 24 0.60 10.34 20.34
CA THR A 24 0.58 11.81 20.31
C THR A 24 1.25 12.32 19.04
N TYR A 25 0.69 13.37 18.43
CA TYR A 25 0.98 13.77 17.05
C TYR A 25 1.57 15.18 16.93
N SER A 26 2.51 15.36 16.01
CA SER A 26 2.87 16.68 15.46
C SER A 26 1.82 17.11 14.42
N LYS A 27 1.72 18.43 14.15
CA LYS A 27 0.77 19.02 13.19
C LYS A 27 0.85 18.47 11.76
N GLU A 28 1.89 17.71 11.45
CA GLU A 28 2.21 17.17 10.12
C GLU A 28 1.96 15.66 10.01
N GLY A 29 1.49 14.99 11.08
CA GLY A 29 1.07 13.59 11.04
C GLY A 29 2.20 12.57 10.89
N ILE A 30 3.45 12.96 11.10
CA ILE A 30 4.61 12.05 11.05
C ILE A 30 4.92 11.54 12.47
N VAL A 31 4.80 10.23 12.68
CA VAL A 31 5.24 9.55 13.91
C VAL A 31 6.69 9.10 13.74
N ILE A 32 7.56 9.48 14.69
CA ILE A 32 8.96 9.02 14.75
C ILE A 32 9.16 7.93 15.82
N ASN A 33 8.16 7.68 16.69
CA ASN A 33 8.11 6.50 17.56
C ASN A 33 6.71 6.33 18.15
N ALA A 34 6.10 5.16 17.98
CA ALA A 34 4.96 4.73 18.79
C ALA A 34 5.50 3.81 19.89
N GLU A 35 5.53 4.30 21.13
CA GLU A 35 5.87 3.47 22.28
C GLU A 35 4.65 2.61 22.63
N VAL A 36 4.68 1.34 22.23
CA VAL A 36 3.63 0.38 22.57
C VAL A 36 3.76 0.04 24.06
N LEU A 37 3.01 0.75 24.90
CA LEU A 37 2.83 0.43 26.31
C LEU A 37 2.06 -0.88 26.44
N ARG A 38 2.80 -1.99 26.51
CA ARG A 38 2.23 -3.29 26.90
C ARG A 38 1.82 -3.20 28.37
N LYS A 39 0.52 -3.20 28.64
CA LYS A 39 0.01 -3.24 30.01
C LYS A 39 0.32 -4.61 30.61
N THR A 40 1.39 -4.72 31.40
CA THR A 40 1.63 -5.88 32.26
C THR A 40 0.41 -6.02 33.17
N PRO A 41 -0.20 -7.23 33.31
CA PRO A 41 -1.34 -7.41 34.19
C PRO A 41 -0.98 -6.94 35.60
N ALA A 42 -1.75 -5.99 36.12
CA ALA A 42 -1.54 -5.41 37.42
C ALA A 42 -1.68 -6.50 38.51
N PRO A 43 -0.81 -6.52 39.54
CA PRO A 43 -1.04 -7.36 40.70
C PRO A 43 -2.37 -6.95 41.36
N THR A 44 -3.17 -7.96 41.70
CA THR A 44 -4.47 -7.84 42.38
C THR A 44 -4.39 -6.87 43.57
N PRO A 45 -5.26 -5.85 43.66
CA PRO A 45 -5.22 -4.90 44.77
C PRO A 45 -5.70 -5.57 46.07
N ALA A 46 -4.91 -5.43 47.14
CA ALA A 46 -5.34 -5.71 48.49
C ALA A 46 -6.32 -4.62 48.98
N THR A 47 -7.46 -5.06 49.50
CA THR A 47 -8.55 -4.23 50.02
C THR A 47 -8.12 -3.45 51.28
N LEU A 48 -8.29 -2.12 51.27
CA LEU A 48 -8.20 -1.26 52.46
C LEU A 48 -9.50 -0.43 52.64
N PRO A 49 -9.82 -0.01 53.89
CA PRO A 49 -11.19 0.28 54.32
C PRO A 49 -11.67 1.72 54.03
N LYS A 50 -13.01 1.82 54.00
CA LYS A 50 -13.84 3.02 53.80
C LYS A 50 -13.49 4.19 54.72
N ARG A 51 -13.39 5.39 54.15
CA ARG A 51 -13.28 6.68 54.86
C ARG A 51 -14.62 7.41 54.84
N GLN A 52 -15.02 7.92 56.01
CA GLN A 52 -16.28 8.60 56.32
C GLN A 52 -16.48 9.93 55.56
N LYS A 53 -17.75 10.19 55.25
CA LYS A 53 -18.33 11.42 54.70
C LYS A 53 -18.55 12.42 55.85
N VAL A 54 -18.10 13.66 55.68
CA VAL A 54 -18.48 14.80 56.53
C VAL A 54 -19.20 15.79 55.61
N GLU A 55 -20.48 16.00 55.91
CA GLU A 55 -21.31 17.10 55.39
C GLU A 55 -21.14 18.28 56.35
N ASP A 56 -20.95 19.47 55.80
CA ASP A 56 -21.15 20.71 56.55
C ASP A 56 -21.81 21.77 55.65
N ASP A 57 -22.72 22.49 56.29
CA ASP A 57 -23.70 23.45 55.81
C ASP A 57 -23.06 24.72 55.22
N THR A 58 -23.78 25.42 54.34
CA THR A 58 -24.36 26.74 54.67
C THR A 58 -25.02 27.41 53.45
N LEU A 59 -26.29 27.79 53.68
CA LEU A 59 -27.10 28.74 52.93
C LEU A 59 -26.57 30.17 53.12
N PHE A 60 -26.44 30.93 52.03
CA PHE A 60 -26.48 32.40 52.11
C PHE A 60 -27.22 33.02 50.92
N ASN A 61 -27.99 34.04 51.31
CA ASN A 61 -29.07 34.72 50.61
C ASN A 61 -28.60 35.75 49.56
N ASP A 62 -29.53 35.97 48.63
CA ASP A 62 -29.78 37.15 47.80
C ASP A 62 -29.14 38.48 48.23
N THR A 63 -28.60 39.19 47.24
CA THR A 63 -28.61 40.66 47.19
C THR A 63 -28.62 41.11 45.73
N GLN A 64 -29.75 41.67 45.30
CA GLN A 64 -29.86 42.47 44.08
C GLN A 64 -29.28 43.86 44.32
N ALA A 65 -28.48 44.34 43.38
CA ALA A 65 -28.19 45.76 43.22
C ALA A 65 -28.16 46.14 41.74
N VAL A 66 -28.90 47.22 41.47
CA VAL A 66 -29.10 47.98 40.23
C VAL A 66 -27.77 48.47 39.64
N THR A 67 -27.70 48.66 38.32
CA THR A 67 -27.27 49.92 37.65
C THR A 67 -26.48 49.72 36.35
N GLU A 68 -26.98 50.37 35.30
CA GLU A 68 -26.34 50.90 34.08
C GLU A 68 -25.94 50.00 32.89
N GLU A 69 -26.44 50.42 31.72
CA GLU A 69 -26.13 49.94 30.37
C GLU A 69 -24.68 50.25 29.98
N PRO A 70 -24.01 49.27 29.34
CA PRO A 70 -23.25 49.59 28.16
C PRO A 70 -23.58 48.61 27.04
N LYS A 71 -23.73 49.15 25.83
CA LYS A 71 -23.87 48.41 24.58
C LYS A 71 -22.62 47.59 24.33
N LEU A 72 -22.57 46.38 24.89
CA LEU A 72 -21.53 45.39 24.68
C LEU A 72 -21.60 44.91 23.24
N ALA A 73 -20.51 45.10 22.50
CA ALA A 73 -20.26 44.38 21.27
C ALA A 73 -20.41 42.89 21.58
N ILE A 74 -21.33 42.22 20.89
CA ILE A 74 -21.47 40.77 20.91
C ILE A 74 -20.20 40.23 20.27
N THR A 75 -19.18 39.95 21.08
CA THR A 75 -18.08 39.08 20.68
C THR A 75 -18.69 37.70 20.55
N GLU A 76 -18.91 37.25 19.31
CA GLU A 76 -19.37 35.89 19.04
C GLU A 76 -18.50 34.90 19.82
N PRO A 77 -19.09 33.92 20.52
CA PRO A 77 -18.33 32.89 21.19
C PRO A 77 -17.52 32.13 20.15
N VAL A 78 -16.20 32.26 20.20
CA VAL A 78 -15.27 31.47 19.39
C VAL A 78 -15.53 30.00 19.73
N ALA A 79 -16.18 29.29 18.81
CA ALA A 79 -16.44 27.87 18.94
C ALA A 79 -15.11 27.15 19.15
N VAL A 80 -14.92 26.59 20.35
CA VAL A 80 -13.79 25.73 20.66
C VAL A 80 -13.99 24.45 19.86
N THR A 81 -13.42 24.39 18.66
CA THR A 81 -13.40 23.18 17.84
C THR A 81 -12.61 22.11 18.58
N GLU A 82 -13.30 21.03 18.97
CA GLU A 82 -12.65 19.85 19.54
C GLU A 82 -11.59 19.30 18.57
N PRO A 83 -10.42 18.87 19.07
CA PRO A 83 -9.36 18.36 18.21
C PRO A 83 -9.82 17.09 17.49
N ALA A 84 -9.65 17.05 16.17
CA ALA A 84 -9.98 15.89 15.36
C ALA A 84 -9.13 14.67 15.80
N VAL A 85 -9.80 13.57 16.16
CA VAL A 85 -9.14 12.29 16.46
C VAL A 85 -8.68 11.65 15.15
N ILE A 86 -7.37 11.47 15.00
CA ILE A 86 -6.77 10.84 13.82
C ILE A 86 -6.63 9.34 14.08
N THR A 87 -7.35 8.50 13.33
CA THR A 87 -7.26 7.04 13.43
C THR A 87 -6.27 6.49 12.41
N HIS A 88 -5.27 5.75 12.88
CA HIS A 88 -4.34 5.01 12.03
C HIS A 88 -4.91 3.66 11.62
N ASN A 89 -4.74 3.31 10.36
CA ASN A 89 -5.29 2.08 9.77
C ASN A 89 -4.28 1.33 8.87
N LEU A 90 -3.17 1.96 8.50
CA LEU A 90 -2.09 1.35 7.74
C LEU A 90 -0.83 1.28 8.59
N PHE A 91 -0.35 0.07 8.82
CA PHE A 91 0.80 -0.22 9.68
C PHE A 91 1.88 -0.97 8.90
N ILE A 92 3.14 -0.68 9.20
CA ILE A 92 4.34 -1.41 8.78
C ILE A 92 5.03 -1.93 10.03
N TYR A 93 5.18 -3.25 10.13
CA TYR A 93 5.83 -3.90 11.26
C TYR A 93 7.36 -4.05 11.03
N PRO A 94 8.17 -4.16 12.10
CA PRO A 94 9.63 -4.31 11.98
C PRO A 94 10.08 -5.63 11.32
N ASP A 95 9.21 -6.63 11.26
CA ASP A 95 9.46 -7.95 10.68
C ASP A 95 9.05 -8.06 9.20
N GLU A 96 8.45 -7.03 8.62
CA GLU A 96 8.12 -6.97 7.19
C GLU A 96 8.89 -5.84 6.49
N SER A 97 9.11 -6.01 5.18
CA SER A 97 9.70 -4.96 4.34
C SER A 97 8.67 -3.91 3.95
N TYR A 98 9.11 -2.71 3.54
CA TYR A 98 8.20 -1.72 2.95
C TYR A 98 7.48 -2.27 1.72
N PHE A 99 8.16 -3.07 0.91
CA PHE A 99 7.60 -3.76 -0.26
C PHE A 99 6.43 -4.69 0.13
N ASP A 100 6.61 -5.52 1.15
CA ASP A 100 5.59 -6.46 1.61
C ASP A 100 4.38 -5.73 2.20
N ALA A 101 4.62 -4.69 2.99
CA ALA A 101 3.56 -3.85 3.55
C ALA A 101 2.72 -3.19 2.45
N ILE A 102 3.36 -2.63 1.41
CA ILE A 102 2.64 -2.03 0.27
C ILE A 102 1.78 -3.06 -0.45
N ASN A 103 2.31 -4.25 -0.74
CA ASN A 103 1.55 -5.31 -1.40
C ASN A 103 0.37 -5.78 -0.54
N ARG A 104 0.57 -5.93 0.78
CA ARG A 104 -0.49 -6.27 1.73
C ARG A 104 -1.58 -5.21 1.77
N TRP A 105 -1.21 -3.93 1.80
CA TRP A 105 -2.17 -2.83 1.79
C TRP A 105 -2.97 -2.77 0.49
N LEU A 106 -2.33 -2.94 -0.66
CA LEU A 106 -3.00 -2.98 -1.96
C LEU A 106 -3.95 -4.18 -2.07
N LYS A 107 -3.52 -5.35 -1.61
CA LYS A 107 -4.38 -6.53 -1.56
C LYS A 107 -5.62 -6.32 -0.67
N ASN A 108 -5.42 -5.72 0.51
CA ASN A 108 -6.52 -5.38 1.43
C ASN A 108 -7.46 -4.30 0.84
N ALA A 109 -6.95 -3.45 -0.06
CA ALA A 109 -7.75 -2.47 -0.80
C ALA A 109 -8.51 -3.09 -2.00
N GLY A 110 -8.34 -4.38 -2.29
CA GLY A 110 -9.08 -5.12 -3.32
C GLY A 110 -8.33 -5.38 -4.63
N TYR A 111 -7.09 -4.88 -4.77
CA TYR A 111 -6.28 -5.13 -5.98
C TYR A 111 -5.74 -6.57 -5.96
N GLN A 112 -6.02 -7.32 -7.03
CA GLN A 112 -5.65 -8.74 -7.11
C GLN A 112 -4.22 -8.94 -7.62
N ASN A 113 -3.76 -8.02 -8.48
CA ASN A 113 -2.43 -8.08 -9.06
C ASN A 113 -1.78 -6.69 -8.95
N VAL A 114 -0.50 -6.67 -8.60
CA VAL A 114 0.30 -5.45 -8.46
C VAL A 114 1.48 -5.51 -9.42
N ALA A 115 1.54 -4.59 -10.38
CA ALA A 115 2.69 -4.41 -11.25
C ALA A 115 3.74 -3.52 -10.57
N TRP A 116 5.01 -3.80 -10.80
CA TRP A 116 6.13 -3.01 -10.29
C TRP A 116 7.02 -2.58 -11.46
N SER A 117 7.31 -1.28 -11.55
CA SER A 117 8.31 -0.73 -12.48
C SER A 117 9.09 0.39 -11.80
N ILE A 118 10.09 -0.03 -11.04
CA ILE A 118 10.96 0.81 -10.23
C ILE A 118 12.42 0.46 -10.55
N ASP A 119 13.34 1.41 -10.34
CA ASP A 119 14.77 1.18 -10.43
C ASP A 119 15.30 0.31 -9.27
N ASP A 120 16.50 -0.24 -9.46
CA ASP A 120 17.13 -1.15 -8.50
C ASP A 120 17.37 -0.49 -7.13
N HIS A 121 17.77 0.78 -7.12
CA HIS A 121 18.01 1.54 -5.89
C HIS A 121 16.72 1.66 -5.05
N THR A 122 15.60 1.98 -5.70
CA THR A 122 14.28 2.07 -5.07
C THR A 122 13.80 0.70 -4.61
N ALA A 123 14.06 -0.35 -5.39
CA ALA A 123 13.75 -1.72 -4.99
C ALA A 123 14.56 -2.15 -3.75
N GLU A 124 15.83 -1.75 -3.64
CA GLU A 124 16.66 -2.01 -2.47
C GLU A 124 16.16 -1.27 -1.23
N GLU A 125 15.79 0.01 -1.35
CA GLU A 125 15.20 0.77 -0.24
C GLU A 125 13.88 0.15 0.24
N LEU A 126 13.03 -0.29 -0.69
CA LEU A 126 11.76 -0.93 -0.36
C LEU A 126 11.90 -2.32 0.28
N LYS A 127 13.01 -3.02 0.03
CA LYS A 127 13.31 -4.32 0.66
C LYS A 127 13.75 -4.20 2.11
N LYS A 128 14.06 -2.99 2.60
CA LYS A 128 14.44 -2.78 4.00
C LYS A 128 13.22 -2.87 4.93
N ASN A 129 13.50 -3.16 6.19
CA ASN A 129 12.50 -3.16 7.27
C ASN A 129 12.61 -1.86 8.06
N PRO A 130 11.50 -1.34 8.61
CA PRO A 130 11.57 -0.20 9.51
C PRO A 130 12.19 -0.58 10.85
N ALA A 131 12.81 0.39 11.53
CA ALA A 131 13.42 0.18 12.86
C ALA A 131 12.37 -0.04 13.98
N GLY A 132 11.12 0.33 13.73
CA GLY A 132 10.00 0.23 14.66
C GLY A 132 8.68 0.19 13.91
N ILE A 133 7.55 0.17 14.64
CA ILE A 133 6.23 0.19 14.00
C ILE A 133 6.00 1.56 13.38
N VAL A 134 5.76 1.60 12.07
CA VAL A 134 5.35 2.82 11.36
C VAL A 134 3.85 2.74 11.12
N SER A 135 3.14 3.81 11.40
CA SER A 135 1.69 3.86 11.22
C SER A 135 1.26 5.12 10.48
N PHE A 136 0.22 4.99 9.68
CA PHE A 136 -0.34 6.06 8.87
C PHE A 136 -1.86 6.08 8.97
N ALA A 137 -2.43 7.29 8.91
CA ALA A 137 -3.86 7.51 8.70
C ALA A 137 -4.18 7.65 7.21
N GLY A 138 -5.30 7.06 6.78
CA GLY A 138 -5.93 7.35 5.50
C GLY A 138 -5.98 6.16 4.56
N SER A 139 -5.89 6.42 3.26
CA SER A 139 -5.93 5.37 2.23
C SER A 139 -4.54 5.11 1.67
N VAL A 140 -4.36 3.98 0.97
CA VAL A 140 -3.09 3.68 0.29
C VAL A 140 -2.69 4.80 -0.69
N ARG A 141 -3.68 5.41 -1.36
CA ARG A 141 -3.48 6.55 -2.27
C ARG A 141 -2.88 7.77 -1.57
N THR A 142 -3.28 8.05 -0.33
CA THR A 142 -2.79 9.20 0.43
C THR A 142 -1.49 8.91 1.15
N VAL A 143 -1.24 7.65 1.53
CA VAL A 143 -0.08 7.23 2.31
C VAL A 143 1.16 7.01 1.46
N LEU A 144 1.03 6.42 0.26
CA LEU A 144 2.20 6.11 -0.57
C LEU A 144 3.06 7.34 -0.92
N PRO A 145 2.52 8.52 -1.26
CA PRO A 145 3.34 9.72 -1.47
C PRO A 145 4.11 10.15 -0.23
N THR A 146 3.54 9.96 0.96
CA THR A 146 4.21 10.26 2.24
C THR A 146 5.33 9.26 2.50
N LEU A 147 5.08 7.97 2.31
CA LEU A 147 6.09 6.93 2.45
C LEU A 147 7.25 7.12 1.46
N SER A 148 6.94 7.43 0.19
CA SER A 148 7.94 7.74 -0.83
C SER A 148 8.86 8.89 -0.41
N LYS A 149 8.29 9.97 0.16
CA LYS A 149 9.08 11.09 0.70
C LYS A 149 9.92 10.68 1.91
N GLN A 150 9.39 9.87 2.81
CA GLN A 150 10.11 9.39 4.00
C GLN A 150 11.32 8.52 3.63
N LEU A 151 11.18 7.67 2.62
CA LEU A 151 12.25 6.80 2.13
C LEU A 151 13.25 7.53 1.23
N GLY A 152 12.92 8.75 0.77
CA GLY A 152 13.77 9.50 -0.16
C GLY A 152 13.83 8.91 -1.57
N VAL A 153 12.91 7.99 -1.92
CA VAL A 153 12.84 7.37 -3.24
C VAL A 153 11.48 7.63 -3.90
N PRO A 154 11.44 8.22 -5.10
CA PRO A 154 10.18 8.57 -5.74
C PRO A 154 9.50 7.32 -6.31
N PHE A 155 8.25 7.09 -5.90
CA PHE A 155 7.35 6.13 -6.55
C PHE A 155 5.90 6.60 -6.45
N TYR A 156 5.09 6.17 -7.40
CA TYR A 156 3.71 6.59 -7.60
C TYR A 156 2.81 5.38 -7.73
N LEU A 157 1.59 5.51 -7.23
CA LEU A 157 0.52 4.53 -7.44
C LEU A 157 -0.30 4.93 -8.65
N SER A 158 -0.47 3.98 -9.57
CA SER A 158 -1.50 4.00 -10.59
C SER A 158 -2.39 2.79 -10.44
N GLU A 159 -3.66 2.92 -10.80
CA GLU A 159 -4.66 1.90 -10.51
C GLU A 159 -5.74 1.83 -11.59
N THR A 160 -6.30 0.64 -11.75
CA THR A 160 -7.50 0.35 -12.54
C THR A 160 -8.48 -0.44 -11.68
N SER A 161 -9.56 -0.98 -12.25
CA SER A 161 -10.63 -1.65 -11.49
C SER A 161 -10.16 -2.81 -10.62
N ASN A 162 -9.13 -3.56 -11.04
CA ASN A 162 -8.61 -4.73 -10.31
C ASN A 162 -7.07 -4.85 -10.29
N LEU A 163 -6.36 -3.91 -10.91
CA LEU A 163 -4.90 -3.87 -10.96
C LEU A 163 -4.39 -2.61 -10.28
N ALA A 164 -3.27 -2.74 -9.59
CA ALA A 164 -2.48 -1.62 -9.12
C ALA A 164 -1.08 -1.69 -9.74
N ALA A 165 -0.42 -0.55 -9.82
CA ALA A 165 0.95 -0.46 -10.27
C ALA A 165 1.72 0.56 -9.44
N ILE A 166 2.93 0.17 -9.01
CA ILE A 166 3.91 1.07 -8.42
C ILE A 166 4.99 1.36 -9.47
N HIS A 167 5.18 2.64 -9.78
CA HIS A 167 6.12 3.07 -10.82
C HIS A 167 6.78 4.42 -10.53
N GLN A 168 7.75 4.84 -11.36
CA GLN A 168 8.50 6.09 -11.12
C GLN A 168 8.30 7.17 -12.18
N TRP A 169 7.40 6.96 -13.15
CA TRP A 169 7.07 7.99 -14.14
C TRP A 169 6.21 9.12 -13.55
N HIS A 170 6.87 10.18 -13.10
CA HIS A 170 6.21 11.38 -12.59
C HIS A 170 5.42 12.10 -13.69
N ASN A 171 4.18 12.51 -13.39
CA ASN A 171 3.29 13.26 -14.30
C ASN A 171 3.10 12.63 -15.70
N ARG A 172 3.19 11.31 -15.81
CA ARG A 172 2.95 10.58 -17.05
C ARG A 172 1.81 9.60 -16.85
N GLU A 173 0.93 9.53 -17.84
CA GLU A 173 -0.06 8.47 -17.90
C GLU A 173 0.64 7.13 -18.11
N VAL A 174 0.17 6.12 -17.40
CA VAL A 174 0.65 4.75 -17.49
C VAL A 174 -0.47 3.84 -17.96
N GLN A 175 -0.08 2.70 -18.51
CA GLN A 175 -0.98 1.63 -18.89
C GLN A 175 -0.58 0.38 -18.11
N ILE A 176 -1.57 -0.20 -17.42
CA ILE A 176 -1.41 -1.45 -16.69
C ILE A 176 -2.11 -2.53 -17.51
N VAL A 177 -1.34 -3.55 -17.94
CA VAL A 177 -1.84 -4.68 -18.73
C VAL A 177 -1.54 -5.99 -18.01
N MET A 178 -2.29 -7.02 -18.37
CA MET A 178 -2.04 -8.36 -17.88
C MET A 178 -1.41 -9.19 -19.00
N VAL A 179 -0.11 -9.46 -18.91
CA VAL A 179 0.57 -10.31 -19.89
C VAL A 179 0.10 -11.74 -19.63
N ARG A 180 -0.52 -12.37 -20.62
CA ARG A 180 -1.09 -13.72 -20.50
C ARG A 180 -1.11 -14.43 -21.85
N GLY A 181 -0.97 -15.75 -21.84
CA GLY A 181 -1.01 -16.55 -23.06
C GLY A 181 -0.64 -18.01 -22.77
N SER A 182 -0.96 -18.91 -23.70
CA SER A 182 -0.51 -20.31 -23.63
C SER A 182 0.93 -20.48 -24.10
N SER A 183 1.47 -19.51 -24.84
CA SER A 183 2.84 -19.45 -25.34
C SER A 183 3.29 -18.00 -25.47
N MET A 184 4.59 -17.79 -25.71
CA MET A 184 5.17 -16.46 -25.87
C MET A 184 4.53 -15.72 -27.05
N LYS A 185 4.29 -16.43 -28.17
CA LYS A 185 3.57 -15.89 -29.32
C LYS A 185 2.19 -15.34 -28.96
N VAL A 186 1.39 -16.12 -28.26
CA VAL A 186 0.03 -15.73 -27.85
C VAL A 186 0.08 -14.57 -26.84
N ALA A 187 1.06 -14.56 -25.93
CA ALA A 187 1.22 -13.47 -24.97
C ALA A 187 1.55 -12.13 -25.65
N ILE A 188 2.42 -12.16 -26.66
CA ILE A 188 2.80 -10.97 -27.43
C ILE A 188 1.67 -10.51 -28.35
N GLU A 189 0.92 -11.43 -28.96
CA GLU A 189 -0.27 -11.11 -29.75
C GLU A 189 -1.30 -10.33 -28.91
N GLN A 190 -1.60 -10.83 -27.71
CA GLN A 190 -2.52 -10.15 -26.79
C GLN A 190 -1.95 -8.80 -26.34
N LEU A 191 -0.66 -8.75 -26.02
CA LEU A 191 0.00 -7.50 -25.68
C LEU A 191 -0.05 -6.48 -26.82
N ALA A 192 0.10 -6.91 -28.07
CA ALA A 192 -0.02 -6.04 -29.23
C ALA A 192 -1.43 -5.45 -29.30
N SER A 193 -2.46 -6.29 -29.15
CA SER A 193 -3.87 -5.87 -29.11
C SER A 193 -4.14 -4.86 -27.98
N ASP A 194 -3.64 -5.13 -26.77
CA ASP A 194 -3.80 -4.24 -25.60
C ASP A 194 -3.20 -2.83 -25.82
N TYR A 195 -2.16 -2.71 -26.66
CA TYR A 195 -1.53 -1.44 -27.02
C TYR A 195 -2.03 -0.87 -28.36
N GLY A 196 -2.99 -1.52 -29.01
CA GLY A 196 -3.53 -1.11 -30.31
C GLY A 196 -2.56 -1.29 -31.49
N TRP A 197 -1.66 -2.27 -31.42
CA TRP A 197 -0.74 -2.64 -32.49
C TRP A 197 -1.31 -3.75 -33.37
N ASN A 198 -1.02 -3.66 -34.67
CA ASN A 198 -1.41 -4.62 -35.68
C ASN A 198 -0.56 -5.89 -35.55
N TRP A 199 -1.25 -7.00 -35.27
CA TRP A 199 -0.71 -8.35 -35.28
C TRP A 199 -1.39 -9.16 -36.39
N SER A 200 -0.61 -9.88 -37.19
CA SER A 200 -1.12 -10.72 -38.28
C SER A 200 -0.40 -12.07 -38.27
N ASP A 201 -1.16 -13.16 -38.15
CA ASP A 201 -0.61 -14.52 -38.22
C ASP A 201 -1.18 -15.34 -39.39
N GLU A 202 -2.10 -14.75 -40.17
CA GLU A 202 -2.94 -15.47 -41.14
C GLU A 202 -2.26 -15.70 -42.49
N THR A 203 -1.33 -14.83 -42.91
CA THR A 203 -0.73 -14.90 -44.26
C THR A 203 0.78 -15.05 -44.21
N THR A 204 1.34 -15.91 -45.06
CA THR A 204 2.80 -16.15 -45.15
C THR A 204 3.61 -14.89 -45.43
N THR A 205 3.02 -13.90 -46.10
CA THR A 205 3.71 -12.66 -46.49
C THR A 205 3.76 -11.61 -45.37
N ASN A 206 2.79 -11.61 -44.44
CA ASN A 206 2.67 -10.60 -43.38
C ASN A 206 2.57 -11.26 -41.99
N LYS A 207 3.40 -12.29 -41.72
CA LYS A 207 3.46 -12.89 -40.39
C LYS A 207 4.18 -11.96 -39.42
N SER A 208 3.51 -11.59 -38.34
CA SER A 208 4.10 -10.91 -37.19
C SER A 208 5.09 -11.81 -36.45
N TRP A 209 4.88 -13.12 -36.43
CA TRP A 209 5.82 -14.07 -35.87
C TRP A 209 6.78 -14.62 -36.94
N LEU A 210 8.01 -14.13 -36.95
CA LEU A 210 9.08 -14.54 -37.86
C LEU A 210 10.18 -15.36 -37.16
N ALA A 211 10.17 -15.41 -35.83
CA ALA A 211 11.08 -16.25 -35.05
C ALA A 211 10.85 -17.74 -35.33
N LYS A 212 11.93 -18.51 -35.33
CA LYS A 212 11.89 -19.93 -35.69
C LYS A 212 11.09 -20.78 -34.70
N ASN A 213 11.19 -20.46 -33.41
CA ASN A 213 10.56 -21.23 -32.34
C ASN A 213 9.53 -20.38 -31.61
N ASP A 214 8.46 -21.01 -31.12
CA ASP A 214 7.61 -20.45 -30.08
C ASP A 214 8.13 -20.90 -28.71
N TYR A 215 8.13 -19.99 -27.74
CA TYR A 215 8.71 -20.22 -26.43
C TYR A 215 7.63 -20.49 -25.39
N PRO A 216 7.89 -21.34 -24.39
CA PRO A 216 6.96 -21.53 -23.29
C PRO A 216 6.79 -20.22 -22.50
N PHE A 217 5.55 -19.94 -22.11
CA PHE A 217 5.18 -18.79 -21.29
C PHE A 217 4.83 -19.27 -19.88
N SER A 218 5.57 -18.78 -18.88
CA SER A 218 5.58 -19.37 -17.53
C SER A 218 4.36 -19.04 -16.68
N GLY A 219 3.55 -18.05 -17.06
CA GLY A 219 2.34 -17.68 -16.33
C GLY A 219 1.97 -16.22 -16.51
N SER A 220 0.72 -15.88 -16.21
CA SER A 220 0.23 -14.52 -16.36
C SER A 220 0.79 -13.60 -15.28
N TYR A 221 1.25 -12.40 -15.64
CA TYR A 221 1.70 -11.38 -14.68
C TYR A 221 1.25 -9.96 -15.09
N PRO A 222 1.03 -9.05 -14.12
CA PRO A 222 0.71 -7.66 -14.41
C PRO A 222 1.98 -6.91 -14.85
N LEU A 223 1.86 -6.04 -15.84
CA LEU A 223 2.93 -5.21 -16.36
C LEU A 223 2.45 -3.76 -16.44
N VAL A 224 3.30 -2.83 -16.04
CA VAL A 224 3.04 -1.39 -16.16
C VAL A 224 4.09 -0.74 -17.04
N THR A 225 3.66 0.11 -17.96
CA THR A 225 4.53 0.96 -18.77
C THR A 225 3.92 2.35 -18.95
N PRO A 226 4.66 3.35 -19.45
CA PRO A 226 4.04 4.58 -19.92
C PRO A 226 2.99 4.26 -21.01
N LYS A 227 1.90 5.02 -21.01
CA LYS A 227 0.81 4.81 -21.98
C LYS A 227 1.32 4.79 -23.42
N ASN A 228 0.87 3.81 -24.20
CA ASN A 228 1.25 3.57 -25.59
C ASN A 228 2.74 3.18 -25.83
N ASP A 229 3.54 2.91 -24.79
CA ASP A 229 4.94 2.49 -24.92
C ASP A 229 5.08 0.96 -25.02
N ILE A 230 4.60 0.39 -26.12
CA ILE A 230 4.70 -1.07 -26.37
C ILE A 230 6.16 -1.53 -26.40
N ALA A 231 7.08 -0.66 -26.84
CA ALA A 231 8.50 -1.00 -26.96
C ALA A 231 9.10 -1.35 -25.60
N LYS A 232 8.73 -0.59 -24.56
CA LYS A 232 9.12 -0.91 -23.18
C LYS A 232 8.44 -2.18 -22.69
N ALA A 233 7.16 -2.40 -23.01
CA ALA A 233 6.45 -3.60 -22.61
C ALA A 233 7.11 -4.86 -23.18
N LEU A 234 7.37 -4.85 -24.49
CA LEU A 234 8.04 -5.94 -25.20
C LEU A 234 9.44 -6.20 -24.68
N ARG A 235 10.19 -5.14 -24.31
CA ARG A 235 11.53 -5.34 -23.72
C ARG A 235 11.49 -6.18 -22.44
N VAL A 236 10.51 -5.93 -21.58
CA VAL A 236 10.34 -6.69 -20.33
C VAL A 236 9.87 -8.12 -20.63
N VAL A 237 8.87 -8.27 -21.51
CA VAL A 237 8.30 -9.59 -21.82
C VAL A 237 9.30 -10.51 -22.54
N LEU A 238 10.15 -9.95 -23.40
CA LEU A 238 11.15 -10.67 -24.18
C LEU A 238 12.49 -10.83 -23.45
N GLU A 239 12.62 -10.29 -22.24
CA GLU A 239 13.87 -10.34 -21.50
C GLU A 239 14.30 -11.79 -21.23
N GLY A 240 15.55 -12.12 -21.57
CA GLY A 240 16.11 -13.47 -21.42
C GLY A 240 15.77 -14.45 -22.55
N TYR A 241 14.92 -14.08 -23.51
CA TYR A 241 14.63 -14.91 -24.68
C TYR A 241 15.49 -14.51 -25.88
N PRO A 242 15.89 -15.45 -26.76
CA PRO A 242 16.70 -15.15 -27.94
C PRO A 242 15.85 -14.59 -29.10
N ILE A 243 14.86 -13.77 -28.81
CA ILE A 243 13.96 -13.12 -29.77
C ILE A 243 13.86 -11.63 -29.48
N SER A 244 13.63 -10.83 -30.51
CA SER A 244 13.53 -9.38 -30.42
C SER A 244 12.32 -8.86 -31.19
N ALA A 245 11.79 -7.72 -30.74
CA ALA A 245 10.71 -7.03 -31.43
C ALA A 245 11.24 -5.99 -32.43
N LYS A 246 10.62 -5.97 -33.62
CA LYS A 246 10.78 -4.92 -34.62
C LYS A 246 9.43 -4.22 -34.78
N LEU A 247 9.43 -2.92 -34.52
CA LEU A 247 8.25 -2.08 -34.55
C LEU A 247 8.27 -1.20 -35.80
N LEU A 248 7.22 -1.28 -36.61
CA LEU A 248 6.99 -0.36 -37.72
C LEU A 248 5.95 0.68 -37.29
N THR A 249 6.42 1.79 -36.74
CA THR A 249 5.57 2.83 -36.13
C THR A 249 4.58 3.46 -37.10
N GLY A 250 4.95 3.61 -38.38
CA GLY A 250 4.08 4.22 -39.40
C GLY A 250 2.80 3.43 -39.70
N THR A 251 2.84 2.10 -39.54
CA THR A 251 1.68 1.21 -39.73
C THR A 251 1.23 0.54 -38.43
N GLN A 252 1.84 0.91 -37.29
CA GLN A 252 1.67 0.25 -36.00
C GLN A 252 1.78 -1.27 -36.08
N SER A 253 2.69 -1.79 -36.93
CA SER A 253 2.87 -3.24 -37.10
C SER A 253 4.01 -3.76 -36.22
N LEU A 254 3.78 -4.88 -35.56
CA LEU A 254 4.76 -5.58 -34.73
C LEU A 254 5.24 -6.86 -35.41
N PHE A 255 6.56 -7.05 -35.43
CA PHE A 255 7.21 -8.28 -35.86
C PHE A 255 8.15 -8.81 -34.76
N ILE A 256 8.19 -10.13 -34.58
CA ILE A 256 9.10 -10.83 -33.67
C ILE A 256 10.07 -11.65 -34.50
N VAL A 257 11.37 -11.44 -34.29
CA VAL A 257 12.46 -12.09 -35.03
C VAL A 257 13.45 -12.72 -34.05
N ASP A 258 14.19 -13.73 -34.50
CA ASP A 258 15.31 -14.27 -33.71
C ASP A 258 16.40 -13.19 -33.55
N THR A 259 17.01 -13.17 -32.36
CA THR A 259 18.15 -12.29 -32.08
C THR A 259 19.40 -12.96 -32.63
N GLN A 260 20.05 -12.34 -33.62
CA GLN A 260 21.33 -12.83 -34.15
C GLN A 260 22.50 -12.50 -33.22
#